data_AF-A0A966SQ71-F1
#
_entry.id   AF-A0A966SQ71-F1
#
_cell.length_a   1.000
_cell.length_b   1.000
_cell.length_c   1.000
_cell.angle_alpha   90.00
_cell.angle_beta   90.00
_cell.angle_gamma   90.00
#
_symmetry.space_group_name_H-M   'P 1'
#
loop_
_entity.id
_entity.type
_entity.pdbx_description
1 polymer ?
#
loop_
_entity_poly.entity_id
_entity_poly.type
_entity_poly.pdbx_seq_one_letter_code
_entity_poly.pdbx_strand_id
1 'polypeptide(L)'
;MNSNTPYTRPQWNALNEEEQQAVDAVCAYLHGIPMPRDEQLTDSFLSTSLRLLQPADEAYIPDEENDGDLTHAIQKKFHAIYHAGITLAETSLNRQGKKPTQDFNLLLVVEMDIHDTTHVVIVDWNSPRRYLHEWTEAMDFQFADLKAIATKVLAVRNTLVKEVVNPQRIYVVVECGIFKEAHDIPRGLEVHCLDYDVEHLPPERLEISPLDG
;
A
#
# COMPACT_ATOMS: atom_id res chain seq x y z
N MET A 1 -34.71 1.66 -12.72
CA MET A 1 -33.36 2.23 -12.88
C MET A 1 -32.40 1.06 -12.77
N ASN A 2 -31.64 0.77 -13.82
CA ASN A 2 -30.71 -0.36 -13.83
C ASN A 2 -29.63 -0.10 -12.77
N SER A 3 -29.73 -0.77 -11.63
CA SER A 3 -28.69 -0.82 -10.62
C SER A 3 -27.51 -1.57 -11.23
N ASN A 4 -26.61 -0.85 -11.86
CA ASN A 4 -25.33 -1.41 -12.27
C ASN A 4 -24.57 -1.68 -10.97
N THR A 5 -24.68 -2.88 -10.43
CA THR A 5 -23.95 -3.34 -9.23
C THR A 5 -22.61 -3.88 -9.71
N PRO A 6 -21.51 -3.10 -9.70
CA PRO A 6 -20.23 -3.54 -10.24
C PRO A 6 -19.66 -4.73 -9.47
N TYR A 7 -20.05 -4.87 -8.20
CA TYR A 7 -19.68 -5.98 -7.35
C TYR A 7 -20.87 -6.90 -7.08
N THR A 8 -20.68 -8.18 -7.38
CA THR A 8 -21.77 -9.16 -7.39
C THR A 8 -21.40 -10.44 -6.64
N ARG A 9 -22.41 -11.16 -6.15
CA ARG A 9 -22.24 -12.45 -5.48
C ARG A 9 -21.61 -13.52 -6.38
N PRO A 10 -21.92 -13.61 -7.69
CA PRO A 10 -21.16 -14.46 -8.60
C PRO A 10 -19.65 -14.17 -8.62
N GLN A 11 -19.23 -12.90 -8.60
CA GLN A 11 -17.80 -12.56 -8.49
C GLN A 11 -17.23 -13.07 -7.16
N TRP A 12 -17.92 -12.83 -6.04
CA TRP A 12 -17.50 -13.31 -4.72
C TRP A 12 -17.33 -14.83 -4.68
N ASN A 13 -18.30 -15.58 -5.21
CA ASN A 13 -18.26 -17.03 -5.26
C ASN A 13 -17.16 -17.57 -6.17
N ALA A 14 -16.67 -16.77 -7.13
CA ALA A 14 -15.56 -17.14 -8.02
C ALA A 14 -14.18 -16.90 -7.39
N LEU A 15 -14.11 -16.15 -6.28
CA LEU A 15 -12.86 -15.95 -5.53
C LEU A 15 -12.48 -17.22 -4.77
N ASN A 16 -11.18 -17.49 -4.67
CA ASN A 16 -10.68 -18.50 -3.74
C ASN A 16 -10.69 -17.99 -2.29
N GLU A 17 -10.38 -18.86 -1.33
CA GLU A 17 -10.42 -18.52 0.10
C GLU A 17 -9.49 -17.34 0.49
N GLU A 18 -8.29 -17.26 -0.08
CA GLU A 18 -7.37 -16.14 0.19
C GLU A 18 -7.91 -14.82 -0.36
N GLU A 19 -8.50 -14.87 -1.55
CA GLU A 19 -9.10 -13.70 -2.20
C GLU A 19 -10.34 -13.21 -1.47
N GLN A 20 -11.17 -14.14 -0.98
CA GLN A 20 -12.30 -13.81 -0.12
C GLN A 20 -11.82 -13.17 1.19
N GLN A 21 -10.77 -13.69 1.82
CA GLN A 21 -10.17 -13.08 3.02
C GLN A 21 -9.65 -11.68 2.75
N ALA A 22 -9.08 -11.43 1.58
CA ALA A 22 -8.59 -10.11 1.18
C ALA A 22 -9.72 -9.09 1.07
N VAL A 23 -10.81 -9.42 0.37
CA VAL A 23 -11.96 -8.52 0.25
C VAL A 23 -12.70 -8.38 1.59
N ASP A 24 -12.77 -9.44 2.41
CA ASP A 24 -13.34 -9.40 3.76
C ASP A 24 -12.58 -8.44 4.69
N ALA A 25 -11.25 -8.45 4.63
CA ALA A 25 -10.42 -7.53 5.40
C ALA A 25 -10.62 -6.05 4.97
N VAL A 26 -10.82 -5.79 3.68
CA VAL A 26 -11.15 -4.45 3.17
C VAL A 26 -12.51 -4.00 3.69
N CYS A 27 -13.54 -4.84 3.61
CA CYS A 27 -14.85 -4.55 4.17
C CYS A 27 -14.80 -4.30 5.68
N ALA A 28 -14.04 -5.13 6.41
CA ALA A 28 -13.85 -4.97 7.85
C ALA A 28 -13.19 -3.64 8.22
N TYR A 29 -12.24 -3.17 7.41
CA TYR A 29 -11.65 -1.84 7.60
C TYR A 29 -12.67 -0.72 7.36
N LEU A 30 -13.39 -0.77 6.23
CA LEU A 30 -14.31 0.31 5.83
C LEU A 30 -15.52 0.45 6.76
N HIS A 31 -16.04 -0.67 7.30
CA HIS A 31 -17.29 -0.70 8.06
C HIS A 31 -17.13 -1.12 9.51
N GLY A 32 -15.93 -1.52 9.95
CA GLY A 32 -15.69 -2.03 11.29
C GLY A 32 -16.32 -3.39 11.58
N ILE A 33 -16.95 -4.03 10.59
CA ILE A 33 -17.60 -5.34 10.71
C ILE A 33 -17.19 -6.27 9.57
N PRO A 34 -17.01 -7.58 9.83
CA PRO A 34 -16.75 -8.55 8.77
C PRO A 34 -17.95 -8.65 7.81
N MET A 35 -17.71 -9.15 6.59
CA MET A 35 -18.81 -9.34 5.67
C MET A 35 -19.82 -10.37 6.19
N PRO A 36 -21.13 -10.13 5.96
CA PRO A 36 -22.13 -11.15 6.19
C PRO A 36 -21.84 -12.39 5.34
N ARG A 37 -22.33 -13.54 5.78
CA ARG A 37 -22.20 -14.81 5.05
C ARG A 37 -23.55 -15.23 4.49
N ASP A 38 -23.50 -16.16 3.54
CA ASP A 38 -24.68 -16.83 2.97
C ASP A 38 -25.73 -15.87 2.39
N GLU A 39 -27.00 -16.02 2.77
CA GLU A 39 -28.13 -15.28 2.18
C GLU A 39 -28.07 -13.76 2.44
N GLN A 40 -27.33 -13.33 3.45
CA GLN A 40 -27.16 -11.91 3.78
C GLN A 40 -26.12 -11.23 2.89
N LEU A 41 -25.24 -12.00 2.23
CA LEU A 41 -24.30 -11.47 1.25
C LEU A 41 -25.00 -11.29 -0.10
N THR A 42 -25.41 -10.06 -0.38
CA THR A 42 -26.13 -9.69 -1.61
C THR A 42 -25.28 -8.80 -2.51
N ASP A 43 -25.59 -8.74 -3.80
CA ASP A 43 -24.94 -7.84 -4.77
C ASP A 43 -25.06 -6.37 -4.32
N SER A 44 -26.22 -6.01 -3.77
CA SER A 44 -26.45 -4.68 -3.19
C SER A 44 -25.54 -4.43 -1.99
N PHE A 45 -25.36 -5.40 -1.10
CA PHE A 45 -24.44 -5.27 0.02
C PHE A 45 -23.00 -5.07 -0.49
N LEU A 46 -22.52 -5.95 -1.37
CA LEU A 46 -21.16 -5.88 -1.93
C LEU A 46 -20.89 -4.54 -2.62
N SER A 47 -21.81 -4.10 -3.49
CA SER A 47 -21.66 -2.85 -4.21
C SER A 47 -21.74 -1.65 -3.26
N THR A 48 -22.65 -1.63 -2.29
CA THR A 48 -22.75 -0.51 -1.33
C THR A 48 -21.54 -0.46 -0.39
N SER A 49 -21.13 -1.60 0.18
CA SER A 49 -20.03 -1.65 1.14
C SER A 49 -18.67 -1.33 0.51
N LEU A 50 -18.47 -1.63 -0.76
CA LEU A 50 -17.22 -1.35 -1.46
C LEU A 50 -17.35 -0.16 -2.42
N ARG A 51 -18.40 0.65 -2.28
CA ARG A 51 -18.71 1.76 -3.21
C ARG A 51 -17.54 2.73 -3.41
N LEU A 52 -16.79 3.01 -2.35
CA LEU A 52 -15.62 3.88 -2.38
C LEU A 52 -14.52 3.39 -3.33
N LEU A 53 -14.44 2.08 -3.58
CA LEU A 53 -13.44 1.42 -4.42
C LEU A 53 -13.93 1.11 -5.84
N GLN A 54 -15.18 1.45 -6.16
CA GLN A 54 -15.74 1.17 -7.48
C GLN A 54 -15.04 1.96 -8.59
N PRO A 55 -15.08 1.46 -9.84
CA PRO A 55 -14.70 2.25 -11.00
C PRO A 55 -15.61 3.46 -11.05
N ALA A 56 -15.01 4.63 -11.23
CA ALA A 56 -15.74 5.84 -11.50
C ALA A 56 -15.17 6.48 -12.76
N ASP A 57 -16.06 6.89 -13.66
CA ASP A 57 -15.68 7.55 -14.90
C ASP A 57 -15.00 8.92 -14.64
N GLU A 58 -15.11 9.44 -13.41
CA GLU A 58 -14.43 10.62 -12.87
C GLU A 58 -13.95 10.32 -11.43
N ALA A 59 -13.19 11.23 -10.79
CA ALA A 59 -12.82 11.12 -9.37
C ALA A 59 -14.06 11.27 -8.46
N TYR A 60 -14.92 10.26 -8.46
CA TYR A 60 -16.16 10.24 -7.71
C TYR A 60 -15.90 9.72 -6.30
N ILE A 61 -16.32 10.51 -5.33
CA ILE A 61 -16.45 10.09 -3.94
C ILE A 61 -17.96 10.04 -3.65
N PRO A 62 -18.48 8.90 -3.17
CA PRO A 62 -19.88 8.79 -2.77
C PRO A 62 -20.26 9.89 -1.78
N ASP A 63 -21.46 10.47 -1.89
CA ASP A 63 -21.90 11.55 -1.01
C ASP A 63 -21.85 11.16 0.48
N GLU A 64 -22.03 9.88 0.79
CA GLU A 64 -21.94 9.35 2.17
C GLU A 64 -20.51 9.32 2.71
N GLU A 65 -19.52 9.34 1.83
CA GLU A 65 -18.08 9.37 2.12
C GLU A 65 -17.49 10.78 1.92
N ASN A 66 -18.28 11.73 1.42
CA ASN A 66 -17.90 13.12 1.19
C ASN A 66 -18.35 13.98 2.37
N ASP A 67 -17.51 14.06 3.40
CA ASP A 67 -17.70 14.95 4.55
C ASP A 67 -17.29 16.41 4.27
N GLY A 68 -16.93 16.73 3.03
CA GLY A 68 -16.37 18.01 2.61
C GLY A 68 -14.85 18.00 2.49
N ASP A 69 -14.16 16.92 2.86
CA ASP A 69 -12.71 16.73 2.67
C ASP A 69 -12.40 15.59 1.69
N LEU A 70 -12.15 15.98 0.43
CA LEU A 70 -11.73 15.07 -0.64
C LEU A 70 -10.50 14.22 -0.26
N THR A 71 -9.59 14.83 0.49
CA THR A 71 -8.33 14.22 0.94
C THR A 71 -8.62 13.02 1.83
N HIS A 72 -9.58 13.18 2.75
CA HIS A 72 -9.95 12.13 3.69
C HIS A 72 -10.51 10.90 2.96
N ALA A 73 -11.40 11.11 1.99
CA ALA A 73 -11.99 10.04 1.20
C ALA A 73 -10.95 9.31 0.33
N ILE A 74 -10.00 10.04 -0.27
CA ILE A 74 -8.88 9.43 -1.01
C ILE A 74 -8.01 8.62 -0.06
N GLN A 75 -7.55 9.20 1.05
CA GLN A 75 -6.77 8.49 2.07
C GLN A 75 -7.48 7.21 2.53
N LYS A 76 -8.80 7.26 2.74
CA LYS A 76 -9.59 6.09 3.16
C LYS A 76 -9.52 4.94 2.14
N LYS A 77 -9.46 5.21 0.82
CA LYS A 77 -9.25 4.18 -0.21
C LYS A 77 -7.93 3.46 -0.02
N PHE A 78 -6.85 4.22 0.11
CA PHE A 78 -5.50 3.71 0.31
C PHE A 78 -5.45 2.91 1.62
N HIS A 79 -5.88 3.52 2.72
CA HIS A 79 -5.91 2.85 4.01
C HIS A 79 -6.68 1.54 3.98
N ALA A 80 -7.83 1.45 3.31
CA ALA A 80 -8.60 0.21 3.24
C ALA A 80 -7.81 -0.95 2.61
N ILE A 81 -7.08 -0.69 1.52
CA ILE A 81 -6.29 -1.70 0.82
C ILE A 81 -5.00 -2.05 1.59
N TYR A 82 -4.21 -1.06 1.99
CA TYR A 82 -2.93 -1.33 2.66
C TYR A 82 -3.12 -1.86 4.07
N HIS A 83 -4.12 -1.39 4.82
CA HIS A 83 -4.42 -1.94 6.14
C HIS A 83 -4.90 -3.40 6.03
N ALA A 84 -5.73 -3.74 5.04
CA ALA A 84 -6.10 -5.12 4.76
C ALA A 84 -4.85 -5.96 4.43
N GLY A 85 -3.94 -5.45 3.60
CA GLY A 85 -2.68 -6.09 3.27
C GLY A 85 -1.78 -6.33 4.49
N ILE A 86 -1.65 -5.33 5.38
CA ILE A 86 -0.93 -5.41 6.65
C ILE A 86 -1.55 -6.48 7.54
N THR A 87 -2.86 -6.45 7.76
CA THR A 87 -3.56 -7.42 8.63
C THR A 87 -3.32 -8.87 8.17
N LEU A 88 -3.38 -9.11 6.86
CA LEU A 88 -3.07 -10.43 6.31
C LEU A 88 -1.58 -10.77 6.39
N ALA A 89 -0.68 -9.79 6.23
CA ALA A 89 0.76 -10.00 6.36
C ALA A 89 1.13 -10.38 7.79
N GLU A 90 0.65 -9.65 8.79
CA GLU A 90 0.85 -9.95 10.21
C GLU A 90 0.34 -11.35 10.55
N THR A 91 -0.85 -11.71 10.07
CA THR A 91 -1.41 -13.05 10.25
C THR A 91 -0.51 -14.13 9.65
N SER A 92 0.01 -13.91 8.43
CA SER A 92 0.93 -14.85 7.76
C SER A 92 2.26 -14.97 8.49
N LEU A 93 2.84 -13.84 8.91
CA LEU A 93 4.11 -13.78 9.64
C LEU A 93 3.99 -14.48 11.01
N ASN A 94 2.89 -14.25 11.72
CA ASN A 94 2.59 -14.93 12.98
C ASN A 94 2.51 -16.45 12.79
N ARG A 95 1.85 -16.94 11.72
CA ARG A 95 1.81 -18.37 11.38
C ARG A 95 3.18 -18.95 11.05
N GLN A 96 4.10 -18.14 10.54
CA GLN A 96 5.50 -18.51 10.29
C GLN A 96 6.40 -18.38 11.53
N GLY A 97 5.83 -18.03 12.69
CA GLY A 97 6.55 -17.91 13.96
C GLY A 97 7.30 -16.59 14.16
N LYS A 98 7.11 -15.60 13.26
CA LYS A 98 7.58 -14.23 13.46
C LYS A 98 6.72 -13.54 14.51
N LYS A 99 7.33 -12.69 15.32
CA LYS A 99 6.69 -12.02 16.46
C LYS A 99 6.55 -10.52 16.22
N PRO A 100 5.34 -9.95 16.41
CA PRO A 100 5.15 -8.51 16.39
C PRO A 100 6.07 -7.84 17.42
N THR A 101 6.51 -6.62 17.13
CA THR A 101 7.46 -5.78 17.90
C THR A 101 8.90 -6.30 17.98
N GLN A 102 9.14 -7.59 17.75
CA GLN A 102 10.47 -8.22 17.77
C GLN A 102 11.03 -8.40 16.36
N ASP A 103 10.24 -9.01 15.47
CA ASP A 103 10.63 -9.28 14.08
C ASP A 103 10.10 -8.22 13.11
N PHE A 104 8.92 -7.66 13.40
CA PHE A 104 8.27 -6.61 12.61
C PHE A 104 7.36 -5.74 13.47
N ASN A 105 7.19 -4.47 13.12
CA ASN A 105 6.19 -3.58 13.69
C ASN A 105 5.65 -2.63 12.61
N LEU A 106 4.67 -3.09 11.83
CA LEU A 106 4.25 -2.42 10.59
C LEU A 106 3.45 -1.14 10.90
N LEU A 107 3.96 0.00 10.43
CA LEU A 107 3.26 1.29 10.48
C LEU A 107 2.97 1.76 9.06
N LEU A 108 1.70 2.00 8.75
CA LEU A 108 1.27 2.62 7.49
C LEU A 108 1.31 4.15 7.60
N VAL A 109 1.92 4.79 6.61
CA VAL A 109 1.88 6.23 6.36
C VAL A 109 1.32 6.43 4.95
N VAL A 110 0.27 7.24 4.83
CA VAL A 110 -0.34 7.64 3.56
C VAL A 110 -0.34 9.16 3.52
N GLU A 111 0.45 9.74 2.63
CA GLU A 111 0.55 11.18 2.43
C GLU A 111 0.14 11.52 1.00
N MET A 112 -0.68 12.54 0.83
CA MET A 112 -1.06 13.04 -0.49
C MET A 112 -0.19 14.24 -0.83
N ASP A 113 0.28 14.30 -2.08
CA ASP A 113 0.97 15.48 -2.59
C ASP A 113 0.00 16.46 -3.28
N ILE A 114 0.55 17.60 -3.69
CA ILE A 114 -0.19 18.66 -4.40
C ILE A 114 -0.50 18.32 -5.87
N HIS A 115 -0.09 17.15 -6.35
CA HIS A 115 -0.19 16.68 -7.73
C HIS A 115 -1.06 15.42 -7.84
N ASP A 116 -1.97 15.21 -6.88
CA ASP A 116 -2.89 14.06 -6.81
C ASP A 116 -2.18 12.69 -6.76
N THR A 117 -0.87 12.69 -6.47
CA THR A 117 -0.10 11.48 -6.24
C THR A 117 -0.10 11.18 -4.75
N THR A 118 -0.39 9.94 -4.41
CA THR A 118 -0.38 9.47 -3.03
C THR A 118 0.89 8.68 -2.77
N HIS A 119 1.63 9.15 -1.79
CA HIS A 119 2.80 8.50 -1.23
C HIS A 119 2.36 7.49 -0.18
N VAL A 120 2.73 6.22 -0.38
CA VAL A 120 2.43 5.16 0.58
C VAL A 120 3.72 4.54 1.07
N VAL A 121 3.89 4.56 2.39
CA VAL A 121 5.04 3.95 3.05
C VAL A 121 4.56 3.02 4.14
N ILE A 122 5.13 1.82 4.19
CA ILE A 122 5.00 0.93 5.34
C ILE A 122 6.39 0.77 5.96
N VAL A 123 6.56 1.29 7.16
CA VAL A 123 7.82 1.28 7.90
C VAL A 123 7.74 0.35 9.10
N ASP A 124 8.90 0.03 9.66
CA ASP A 124 8.98 -0.54 10.99
C ASP A 124 8.94 0.57 12.04
N TRP A 125 8.00 0.52 12.98
CA TRP A 125 7.90 1.52 14.04
C TRP A 125 9.13 1.52 14.97
N ASN A 126 9.78 0.37 15.15
CA ASN A 126 10.89 0.21 16.10
C ASN A 126 12.28 0.32 15.46
N SER A 127 12.36 0.45 14.13
CA SER A 127 13.64 0.44 13.42
C SER A 127 13.56 1.24 12.12
N PRO A 128 14.68 1.72 11.54
CA PRO A 128 14.66 2.51 10.31
C PRO A 128 14.35 1.68 9.05
N ARG A 129 13.74 0.50 9.18
CA ARG A 129 13.40 -0.38 8.06
C ARG A 129 12.15 0.11 7.36
N ARG A 130 12.16 0.02 6.02
CA ARG A 130 11.00 0.27 5.17
C ARG A 130 10.63 -1.05 4.50
N TYR A 131 9.38 -1.47 4.64
CA TYR A 131 8.85 -2.69 4.03
C TYR A 131 8.15 -2.42 2.70
N LEU A 132 7.63 -1.21 2.51
CA LEU A 132 7.01 -0.77 1.26
C LEU A 132 7.18 0.74 1.12
N HIS A 133 7.43 1.19 -0.10
CA HIS A 133 7.57 2.60 -0.45
C HIS A 133 7.19 2.77 -1.93
N GLU A 134 6.01 3.33 -2.19
CA GLU A 134 5.53 3.57 -3.55
C GLU A 134 4.79 4.90 -3.67
N TRP A 135 4.82 5.45 -4.89
CA TRP A 135 3.99 6.56 -5.32
C TRP A 135 2.91 5.99 -6.22
N THR A 136 1.66 6.35 -5.98
CA THR A 136 0.52 5.83 -6.75
C THR A 136 -0.55 6.90 -6.92
N GLU A 137 -1.17 6.94 -8.09
CA GLU A 137 -2.24 7.89 -8.36
C GLU A 137 -3.53 7.47 -7.64
N ALA A 138 -4.30 8.44 -7.15
CA ALA A 138 -5.58 8.14 -6.50
C ALA A 138 -6.57 7.38 -7.42
N MET A 139 -6.44 7.58 -8.74
CA MET A 139 -7.26 6.90 -9.76
C MET A 139 -6.94 5.40 -9.88
N ASP A 140 -5.72 4.96 -9.53
CA ASP A 140 -5.35 3.54 -9.53
C ASP A 140 -6.03 2.74 -8.40
N PHE A 141 -6.65 3.43 -7.44
CA PHE A 141 -7.41 2.85 -6.33
C PHE A 141 -8.91 2.74 -6.63
N GLN A 142 -9.22 2.40 -7.88
CA GLN A 142 -10.53 2.06 -8.38
C GLN A 142 -10.46 0.68 -9.06
N PHE A 143 -11.40 -0.21 -8.73
CA PHE A 143 -11.27 -1.63 -9.08
C PHE A 143 -12.47 -2.12 -9.89
N ALA A 144 -12.20 -2.70 -11.06
CA ALA A 144 -13.24 -3.19 -11.96
C ALA A 144 -14.13 -4.29 -11.34
N ASP A 145 -13.56 -5.12 -10.47
CA ASP A 145 -14.24 -6.23 -9.84
C ASP A 145 -13.59 -6.60 -8.48
N LEU A 146 -14.22 -7.54 -7.76
CA LEU A 146 -13.72 -8.03 -6.47
C LEU A 146 -12.35 -8.73 -6.59
N LYS A 147 -12.03 -9.30 -7.76
CA LYS A 147 -10.75 -9.99 -8.00
C LYS A 147 -9.60 -8.99 -8.04
N ALA A 148 -9.81 -7.82 -8.64
CA ALA A 148 -8.83 -6.75 -8.69
C ALA A 148 -8.52 -6.20 -7.29
N ILE A 149 -9.55 -6.01 -6.44
CA ILE A 149 -9.36 -5.65 -5.02
C ILE A 149 -8.50 -6.70 -4.32
N ALA A 150 -8.90 -7.97 -4.41
CA ALA A 150 -8.17 -9.07 -3.78
C ALA A 150 -6.70 -9.12 -4.25
N THR A 151 -6.47 -8.94 -5.55
CA THR A 151 -5.14 -8.98 -6.15
C THR A 151 -4.23 -7.89 -5.58
N LYS A 152 -4.68 -6.63 -5.48
CA LYS A 152 -3.86 -5.54 -4.91
C LYS A 152 -3.58 -5.77 -3.43
N VAL A 153 -4.57 -6.19 -2.65
CA VAL A 153 -4.38 -6.52 -1.21
C VAL A 153 -3.37 -7.65 -1.01
N LEU A 154 -3.50 -8.73 -1.79
CA LEU A 154 -2.59 -9.89 -1.72
C LEU A 154 -1.17 -9.52 -2.19
N ALA A 155 -1.04 -8.61 -3.17
CA ALA A 155 0.26 -8.10 -3.58
C ALA A 155 0.95 -7.34 -2.44
N VAL A 156 0.24 -6.44 -1.76
CA VAL A 156 0.76 -5.74 -0.55
C VAL A 156 1.18 -6.75 0.51
N ARG A 157 0.31 -7.71 0.85
CA ARG A 157 0.60 -8.79 1.80
C ARG A 157 1.89 -9.51 1.44
N ASN A 158 2.01 -9.98 0.19
CA ASN A 158 3.14 -10.79 -0.25
C ASN A 158 4.45 -10.00 -0.20
N THR A 159 4.43 -8.72 -0.57
CA THR A 159 5.59 -7.83 -0.45
C THR A 159 6.02 -7.70 1.00
N LEU A 160 5.10 -7.38 1.92
CA LEU A 160 5.42 -7.23 3.34
C LEU A 160 5.97 -8.52 3.96
N VAL A 161 5.34 -9.66 3.68
CA VAL A 161 5.82 -10.97 4.16
C VAL A 161 7.22 -11.26 3.63
N LYS A 162 7.47 -11.00 2.34
CA LYS A 162 8.79 -11.20 1.73
C LYS A 162 9.85 -10.32 2.40
N GLU A 163 9.58 -9.04 2.62
CA GLU A 163 10.56 -8.11 3.20
C GLU A 163 10.86 -8.42 4.67
N VAL A 164 9.89 -8.92 5.44
CA VAL A 164 10.16 -9.37 6.83
C VAL A 164 10.94 -10.68 6.86
N VAL A 165 10.62 -11.63 5.97
CA VAL A 165 11.24 -12.97 5.97
C VAL A 165 12.65 -12.93 5.37
N ASN A 166 12.81 -12.20 4.27
CA ASN A 166 14.05 -12.08 3.50
C ASN A 166 14.41 -10.61 3.31
N PRO A 167 14.76 -9.89 4.41
CA PRO A 167 15.05 -8.47 4.33
C PRO A 167 16.24 -8.24 3.41
N GLN A 168 16.05 -7.42 2.39
CA GLN A 168 17.17 -6.96 1.59
C GLN A 168 18.02 -6.00 2.42
N ARG A 169 19.28 -6.35 2.60
CA ARG A 169 20.26 -5.50 3.28
C ARG A 169 21.16 -4.91 2.21
N ILE A 170 21.26 -3.58 2.23
CA ILE A 170 22.27 -2.84 1.47
C ILE A 170 23.21 -2.26 2.51
N TYR A 171 24.49 -2.58 2.40
CA TYR A 171 25.50 -2.03 3.30
C TYR A 171 26.15 -0.83 2.63
N VAL A 172 26.07 0.32 3.28
CA VAL A 172 26.72 1.55 2.82
C VAL A 172 27.89 1.83 3.75
N VAL A 173 29.09 1.96 3.19
CA VAL A 173 30.30 2.32 3.94
C VAL A 173 30.48 3.82 3.84
N VAL A 174 30.46 4.48 4.99
CA VAL A 174 30.74 5.92 5.13
C VAL A 174 32.01 6.08 5.96
N GLU A 175 33.02 6.71 5.40
CA GLU A 175 34.30 7.00 6.08
C GLU A 175 34.54 8.50 6.11
N CYS A 176 34.76 9.05 7.31
CA CYS A 176 34.95 10.49 7.52
C CYS A 176 33.81 11.36 6.95
N GLY A 177 32.58 10.83 6.96
CA GLY A 177 31.42 11.54 6.39
C GLY A 177 31.32 11.46 4.86
N ILE A 178 32.12 10.61 4.21
CA ILE A 178 32.13 10.42 2.75
C ILE A 178 31.64 9.01 2.43
N PHE A 179 30.67 8.90 1.52
CA PHE A 179 30.27 7.61 0.95
C PHE A 179 31.45 6.97 0.22
N LYS A 180 31.81 5.73 0.56
CA LYS A 180 32.91 4.99 -0.06
C LYS A 180 32.42 3.93 -1.02
N GLU A 181 31.48 3.12 -0.58
CA GLU A 181 30.98 1.97 -1.33
C GLU A 181 29.62 1.54 -0.81
N ALA A 182 28.86 0.88 -1.68
CA ALA A 182 27.64 0.18 -1.32
C ALA A 182 27.70 -1.28 -1.80
N HIS A 183 27.39 -2.19 -0.89
CA HIS A 183 27.34 -3.63 -1.13
C HIS A 183 25.90 -4.12 -1.21
N ASP A 184 25.71 -5.28 -1.82
CA ASP A 184 24.42 -5.99 -1.91
C ASP A 184 23.31 -5.23 -2.66
N ILE A 185 23.71 -4.35 -3.59
CA ILE A 185 22.79 -3.66 -4.51
C ILE A 185 22.19 -4.69 -5.49
N PRO A 186 20.85 -4.73 -5.68
CA PRO A 186 20.23 -5.54 -6.74
C PRO A 186 20.82 -5.27 -8.12
N ARG A 187 20.85 -6.29 -8.98
CA ARG A 187 21.17 -6.10 -10.40
C ARG A 187 20.17 -5.13 -11.03
N GLY A 188 20.69 -4.12 -11.73
CA GLY A 188 19.88 -3.13 -12.46
C GLY A 188 19.48 -1.89 -11.65
N LEU A 189 19.92 -1.78 -10.40
CA LEU A 189 19.84 -0.52 -9.65
C LEU A 189 21.21 0.17 -9.63
N GLU A 190 21.23 1.45 -9.97
CA GLU A 190 22.39 2.31 -9.83
C GLU A 190 22.23 3.15 -8.56
N VAL A 191 23.27 3.18 -7.72
CA VAL A 191 23.28 4.00 -6.49
C VAL A 191 24.06 5.26 -6.80
N HIS A 192 23.37 6.40 -6.79
CA HIS A 192 23.98 7.71 -6.88
C HIS A 192 24.08 8.32 -5.48
N CYS A 193 25.30 8.64 -5.04
CA CYS A 193 25.50 9.47 -3.87
C CYS A 193 25.52 10.93 -4.33
N LEU A 194 24.55 11.72 -3.89
CA LEU A 194 24.53 13.16 -4.08
C LEU A 194 24.97 13.77 -2.75
N ASP A 195 25.97 14.64 -2.79
CA ASP A 195 26.72 15.18 -1.65
C ASP A 195 25.84 15.73 -0.49
N TYR A 196 26.40 15.83 0.71
CA TYR A 196 25.70 16.08 1.97
C TYR A 196 25.20 17.54 2.15
N ASP A 197 25.62 18.48 1.29
CA ASP A 197 25.35 19.93 1.40
C ASP A 197 24.60 20.49 0.16
N VAL A 198 23.54 19.79 -0.28
CA VAL A 198 22.73 20.18 -1.46
C VAL A 198 21.46 20.96 -1.12
N GLU A 199 21.27 21.38 0.14
CA GLU A 199 20.01 21.92 0.65
C GLU A 199 19.44 23.12 -0.15
N HIS A 200 20.26 23.76 -1.02
CA HIS A 200 19.87 24.92 -1.82
C HIS A 200 20.27 24.87 -3.30
N LEU A 201 20.60 23.69 -3.86
CA LEU A 201 20.98 23.57 -5.26
C LEU A 201 19.85 23.01 -6.13
N PRO A 202 19.54 23.64 -7.28
CA PRO A 202 18.57 23.08 -8.23
C PRO A 202 19.13 21.82 -8.88
N PRO A 203 18.27 20.86 -9.30
CA PRO A 203 18.69 19.54 -9.81
C PRO A 203 19.69 19.60 -10.98
N GLU A 204 19.60 20.64 -11.81
CA GLU A 204 20.48 20.84 -12.97
C GLU A 204 21.93 21.22 -12.60
N ARG A 205 22.18 21.57 -11.34
CA ARG A 205 23.49 21.99 -10.81
C ARG A 205 24.11 20.98 -9.86
N LEU A 206 23.50 19.80 -9.74
CA LEU A 206 24.09 18.68 -9.04
C LEU A 206 25.22 18.12 -9.92
N GLU A 207 26.45 18.49 -9.61
CA GLU A 207 27.64 17.97 -10.27
C GLU A 207 28.29 16.89 -9.40
N ILE A 208 29.02 15.95 -10.03
CA ILE A 208 29.84 14.97 -9.31
C ILE A 208 30.87 15.74 -8.48
N SER A 209 31.05 15.34 -7.22
CA SER A 209 31.92 16.06 -6.29
C SER A 209 33.31 16.26 -6.89
N PRO A 210 33.86 17.50 -6.89
CA PRO A 210 35.22 17.73 -7.38
C PRO A 210 36.30 17.10 -6.49
N LEU A 211 35.92 16.52 -5.34
CA LEU A 211 36.79 15.72 -4.48
C LEU A 211 36.90 14.25 -4.95
N ASP A 212 36.02 13.81 -5.86
CA ASP A 212 36.07 12.49 -6.52
C ASP A 212 36.75 12.56 -7.91
N GLY A 213 37.54 13.63 -8.15
CA GLY A 213 38.50 13.74 -9.25
C GLY A 213 39.85 13.14 -8.92
#